data_AF-A0A936CQ07-F1
#
_entry.id   AF-A0A936CQ07-F1
#
_cell.length_a   1.000
_cell.length_b   1.000
_cell.length_c   1.000
_cell.angle_alpha   90.00
_cell.angle_beta   90.00
_cell.angle_gamma   90.00
#
_symmetry.space_group_name_H-M   'P 1'
#
loop_
_entity.id
_entity.type
_entity.pdbx_description
1 polymer ?
#
loop_
_entity_poly.entity_id
_entity_poly.type
_entity_poly.pdbx_seq_one_letter_code
_entity_poly.pdbx_strand_id
1 'polypeptide(L)'
;MRLPSSLVLPLLVLVASCAADRPEQAEIVGPVWVAETIAGAPVIPGTVVTLKLDPEGRSGGKAGCNSYGAGYQRDGGTLSFEQAFSTKMFCSPDALMAQEQAYLDLLSRIAAYQTQGDKLLLNATDGKTIVFHQQP
;
A
#
# COMPACT_ATOMS: atom_id res chain seq x y z
N MET A 1 -21.63 -31.65 68.48
CA MET A 1 -21.24 -30.31 67.99
C MET A 1 -20.54 -30.51 66.65
N ARG A 2 -21.21 -30.17 65.53
CA ARG A 2 -20.75 -30.45 64.16
C ARG A 2 -20.10 -29.18 63.59
N LEU A 3 -18.87 -29.28 63.09
CA LEU A 3 -18.21 -28.25 62.27
C LEU A 3 -18.63 -28.48 60.80
N PRO A 4 -19.04 -27.45 60.04
CA PRO A 4 -19.19 -27.59 58.60
C PRO A 4 -17.84 -27.32 57.90
N SER A 5 -17.36 -28.30 57.13
CA SER A 5 -16.32 -28.10 56.13
C SER A 5 -16.88 -27.24 54.99
N SER A 6 -16.45 -25.99 54.91
CA SER A 6 -16.68 -25.17 53.73
C SER A 6 -15.64 -25.53 52.66
N LEU A 7 -16.05 -26.30 51.65
CA LEU A 7 -15.31 -26.37 50.38
C LEU A 7 -15.41 -25.00 49.70
N VAL A 8 -14.28 -24.34 49.52
CA VAL A 8 -14.18 -23.16 48.65
C VAL A 8 -13.74 -23.64 47.27
N LEU A 9 -14.64 -23.61 46.28
CA LEU A 9 -14.30 -23.83 44.88
C LEU A 9 -13.50 -22.62 44.37
N PRO A 10 -12.34 -22.79 43.72
CA PRO A 10 -11.69 -21.68 43.04
C PRO A 10 -12.45 -21.35 41.76
N LEU A 11 -12.95 -20.12 41.67
CA LEU A 11 -13.52 -19.56 40.45
C LEU A 11 -12.40 -19.33 39.43
N LEU A 12 -12.35 -20.16 38.39
CA LEU A 12 -11.42 -20.01 37.27
C LEU A 12 -11.87 -18.80 36.43
N VAL A 13 -11.22 -17.65 36.61
CA VAL A 13 -11.45 -16.45 35.78
C VAL A 13 -10.80 -16.68 34.42
N LEU A 14 -11.61 -16.96 33.40
CA LEU A 14 -11.21 -16.93 32.00
C LEU A 14 -10.92 -15.48 31.61
N VAL A 15 -9.65 -15.10 31.56
CA VAL A 15 -9.25 -13.82 30.98
C VAL A 15 -9.44 -13.96 29.45
N ALA A 16 -10.54 -13.41 28.94
CA ALA A 16 -10.76 -13.28 27.52
C ALA A 16 -9.62 -12.43 26.95
N SER A 17 -8.74 -13.06 26.15
CA SER A 17 -7.73 -12.34 25.39
C SER A 17 -8.45 -11.38 24.47
N CYS A 18 -8.34 -10.07 24.72
CA CYS A 18 -8.79 -9.06 23.77
C CYS A 18 -8.15 -9.40 22.42
N ALA A 19 -8.96 -9.64 21.40
CA ALA A 19 -8.49 -9.57 20.02
C ALA A 19 -7.86 -8.18 19.90
N ALA A 20 -6.55 -8.12 19.76
CA ALA A 20 -5.85 -6.89 19.50
C ALA A 20 -6.55 -6.23 18.32
N ASP A 21 -7.05 -5.00 18.52
CA ASP A 21 -7.38 -4.08 17.43
C ASP A 21 -6.20 -4.10 16.46
N ARG A 22 -6.32 -4.93 15.42
CA ARG A 22 -5.38 -4.89 14.31
C ARG A 22 -5.61 -3.51 13.73
N PRO A 23 -4.57 -2.63 13.68
CA PRO A 23 -4.75 -1.29 13.14
C PRO A 23 -5.48 -1.45 11.81
N GLU A 24 -6.64 -0.83 11.71
CA GLU A 24 -7.47 -0.87 10.51
C GLU A 24 -6.61 -0.33 9.39
N GLN A 25 -6.06 -1.24 8.57
CA GLN A 25 -5.28 -0.85 7.42
C GLN A 25 -6.23 -0.05 6.55
N ALA A 26 -5.95 1.24 6.39
CA ALA A 26 -6.76 2.12 5.55
C ALA A 26 -7.03 1.42 4.21
N GLU A 27 -8.28 1.47 3.76
CA GLU A 27 -8.67 0.80 2.51
C GLU A 27 -7.88 1.41 1.36
N ILE A 28 -6.98 0.61 0.78
CA ILE A 28 -6.14 1.06 -0.34
C ILE A 28 -6.86 0.94 -1.68
N VAL A 29 -7.96 0.18 -1.75
CA VAL A 29 -8.76 -0.07 -2.95
C VAL A 29 -9.87 0.97 -3.07
N GLY A 30 -9.95 1.66 -4.21
CA GLY A 30 -10.95 2.69 -4.48
C GLY A 30 -10.38 4.11 -4.55
N PRO A 31 -9.66 4.61 -3.52
CA PRO A 31 -9.04 5.93 -3.55
C PRO A 31 -8.03 6.10 -4.69
N VAL A 32 -7.78 7.35 -5.05
CA VAL A 32 -6.63 7.72 -5.88
C VAL A 32 -5.48 8.09 -4.96
N TRP A 33 -4.34 7.44 -5.15
CA TRP A 33 -3.10 7.71 -4.45
C TRP A 33 -2.19 8.53 -5.34
N VAL A 34 -1.65 9.64 -4.85
CA VAL A 34 -0.75 10.54 -5.58
C VAL A 34 0.65 10.40 -5.00
N ALA A 35 1.63 10.09 -5.85
CA ALA A 35 2.99 9.83 -5.40
C ALA A 35 3.67 11.15 -4.95
N GLU A 36 4.34 11.08 -3.81
CA GLU A 36 5.20 12.13 -3.27
C GLU A 36 6.65 11.84 -3.58
N THR A 37 7.04 10.58 -3.42
CA THR A 37 8.41 10.12 -3.69
C THR A 37 8.42 8.79 -4.45
N ILE A 38 9.41 8.64 -5.33
CA ILE A 38 9.71 7.42 -6.08
C ILE A 38 11.16 7.06 -5.77
N ALA A 39 11.39 5.87 -5.19
CA ALA A 39 12.72 5.44 -4.75
C ALA A 39 13.41 6.45 -3.80
N GLY A 40 12.63 7.19 -3.00
CA GLY A 40 13.12 8.22 -2.07
C GLY A 40 13.42 9.60 -2.71
N ALA A 41 13.33 9.74 -4.04
CA ALA A 41 13.41 11.04 -4.70
C ALA A 41 12.02 11.67 -4.83
N PRO A 42 11.87 13.00 -4.61
CA PRO A 42 10.58 13.67 -4.79
C PRO A 42 10.15 13.63 -6.26
N VAL A 43 8.83 13.54 -6.49
CA VAL A 43 8.26 13.66 -7.84
C VAL A 43 8.57 15.04 -8.43
N ILE A 44 8.91 15.06 -9.72
CA ILE A 44 9.25 16.27 -10.47
C ILE A 44 8.07 17.27 -10.39
N PRO A 45 8.30 18.52 -9.95
CA PRO A 45 7.26 19.54 -9.87
C PRO A 45 6.52 19.74 -11.19
N GLY A 46 5.20 19.90 -11.11
CA GLY A 46 4.35 20.08 -12.30
C GLY A 46 3.98 18.77 -13.02
N THR A 47 4.40 17.62 -12.51
CA THR A 47 3.92 16.30 -12.97
C THR A 47 3.05 15.62 -11.93
N VAL A 48 2.26 14.65 -12.39
CA VAL A 48 1.37 13.87 -11.53
C VAL A 48 1.62 12.38 -11.77
N VAL A 49 2.00 11.69 -10.71
CA VAL A 49 2.15 10.23 -10.69
C VAL A 49 1.10 9.68 -9.73
N THR A 50 0.30 8.73 -10.18
CA THR A 50 -0.86 8.22 -9.44
C THR A 50 -0.98 6.71 -9.50
N LEU A 51 -1.62 6.15 -8.48
CA LEU A 51 -2.03 4.76 -8.39
C LEU A 51 -3.49 4.70 -7.98
N LYS A 52 -4.29 3.95 -8.72
CA LYS A 52 -5.62 3.50 -8.29
C LYS A 52 -5.66 1.99 -8.36
N LEU A 53 -6.16 1.37 -7.30
CA LEU A 53 -6.46 -0.06 -7.22
C LEU A 53 -7.98 -0.21 -7.29
N ASP A 54 -8.50 -1.02 -8.21
CA ASP A 54 -9.93 -1.30 -8.31
C ASP A 54 -10.32 -2.64 -7.67
N PRO A 55 -11.60 -2.83 -7.31
CA PRO A 55 -12.07 -4.07 -6.70
C PRO A 55 -11.92 -5.32 -7.60
N GLU A 56 -11.72 -5.14 -8.90
CA GLU A 56 -11.57 -6.20 -9.89
C GLU A 56 -10.12 -6.68 -10.05
N GLY A 57 -9.19 -6.20 -9.22
CA GLY A 57 -7.78 -6.63 -9.26
C GLY A 57 -6.96 -5.94 -10.33
N ARG A 58 -7.42 -4.80 -10.85
CA ARG A 58 -6.68 -3.97 -11.80
C ARG A 58 -6.17 -2.71 -11.13
N SER A 59 -5.02 -2.26 -11.61
CA SER A 59 -4.38 -1.04 -11.17
C SER A 59 -4.03 -0.15 -12.36
N GLY A 60 -3.88 1.14 -12.11
CA GLY A 60 -3.41 2.08 -13.12
C GLY A 60 -3.40 3.52 -12.65
N GLY A 61 -3.02 4.41 -13.57
CA GLY A 61 -2.93 5.83 -13.29
C GLY A 61 -2.05 6.57 -14.29
N LYS A 62 -1.50 7.69 -13.84
CA LYS A 62 -0.47 8.46 -14.53
C LYS A 62 0.90 8.07 -13.99
N ALA A 63 1.88 7.87 -14.87
CA ALA A 63 3.27 7.62 -14.50
C ALA A 63 4.16 8.87 -14.70
N GLY A 64 3.55 10.05 -14.87
CA GLY A 64 4.23 11.29 -15.24
C GLY A 64 3.90 11.69 -16.67
N CYS A 65 4.53 11.08 -17.66
CA CYS A 65 4.30 11.37 -19.08
C CYS A 65 3.11 10.59 -19.65
N ASN A 66 3.04 9.30 -19.34
CA ASN A 66 2.11 8.34 -19.89
C ASN A 66 1.08 7.88 -18.86
N SER A 67 0.01 7.28 -19.38
CA SER A 67 -0.90 6.49 -18.56
C SER A 67 -0.43 5.04 -18.57
N TYR A 68 -0.69 4.31 -17.49
CA TYR A 68 -0.30 2.91 -17.37
C TYR A 68 -1.43 2.08 -16.74
N GLY A 69 -1.32 0.77 -16.87
CA GLY A 69 -2.13 -0.19 -16.12
C GLY A 69 -1.39 -1.50 -15.88
N ALA A 70 -1.83 -2.24 -14.86
CA ALA A 70 -1.32 -3.56 -14.50
C ALA A 70 -2.37 -4.34 -13.70
N GLY A 71 -2.36 -5.67 -13.79
CA GLY A 71 -3.04 -6.50 -12.76
C GLY A 71 -2.33 -6.36 -11.42
N TYR A 72 -3.04 -6.58 -10.31
CA TYR A 72 -2.42 -6.64 -8.99
C TYR A 72 -3.03 -7.76 -8.12
N GLN A 73 -2.24 -8.23 -7.16
CA GLN A 73 -2.69 -9.17 -6.13
C GLN A 73 -2.33 -8.62 -4.76
N ARG A 74 -3.23 -8.83 -3.79
CA ARG A 74 -3.06 -8.38 -2.40
C ARG A 74 -3.55 -9.46 -1.46
N ASP A 75 -2.75 -9.74 -0.43
CA ASP A 75 -3.15 -10.57 0.70
C ASP A 75 -2.48 -10.08 1.97
N GLY A 76 -3.27 -9.74 2.99
CA GLY A 76 -2.78 -9.11 4.21
C GLY A 76 -1.96 -7.86 3.92
N GLY A 77 -0.67 -7.87 4.30
CA GLY A 77 0.29 -6.77 4.04
C GLY A 77 1.11 -6.92 2.76
N THR A 78 0.85 -7.94 1.95
CA THR A 78 1.53 -8.14 0.65
C THR A 78 0.79 -7.42 -0.46
N LEU A 79 1.53 -6.87 -1.41
CA LEU A 79 0.99 -6.31 -2.65
C LEU A 79 2.00 -6.58 -3.75
N SER A 80 1.54 -7.11 -4.88
CA SER A 80 2.36 -7.31 -6.07
C SER A 80 1.59 -6.87 -7.31
N PHE A 81 2.34 -6.49 -8.35
CA PHE A 81 1.80 -6.06 -9.63
C PHE A 81 2.27 -7.00 -10.73
N GLU A 82 1.38 -7.30 -11.66
CA GLU A 82 1.74 -7.91 -12.93
C GLU A 82 2.55 -6.93 -13.78
N GLN A 83 3.05 -7.40 -14.93
CA GLN A 83 3.76 -6.53 -15.85
C GLN A 83 2.86 -5.37 -16.31
N ALA A 84 3.33 -4.14 -16.08
CA ALA A 84 2.62 -2.95 -16.49
C ALA A 84 2.70 -2.74 -18.02
N PHE A 85 1.61 -2.24 -18.58
CA PHE A 85 1.59 -1.63 -19.90
C PHE A 85 1.48 -0.11 -19.76
N SER A 86 2.00 0.63 -20.74
CA SER A 86 1.90 2.09 -20.79
C SER A 86 1.59 2.60 -22.20
N THR A 87 1.03 3.81 -22.27
CA THR A 87 0.98 4.57 -23.53
C THR A 87 2.40 5.00 -23.94
N LYS A 88 2.58 5.42 -25.20
CA LYS A 88 3.88 5.84 -25.75
C LYS A 88 3.85 7.29 -26.28
N MET A 89 3.78 8.24 -25.36
CA MET A 89 4.01 9.66 -25.61
C MET A 89 5.47 9.99 -25.28
N PHE A 90 6.07 10.87 -26.08
CA PHE A 90 7.33 11.50 -25.76
C PHE A 90 7.09 12.79 -24.98
N CYS A 91 7.72 12.94 -23.82
CA CYS A 91 7.65 14.16 -23.02
C CYS A 91 9.04 14.78 -22.84
N SER A 92 9.06 16.11 -22.82
CA SER A 92 10.24 16.91 -22.47
C SER A 92 10.01 17.57 -21.11
N PRO A 93 11.04 17.72 -20.27
CA PRO A 93 12.43 17.26 -20.45
C PRO A 93 12.59 15.74 -20.28
N ASP A 94 13.73 15.18 -20.70
CA ASP A 94 14.09 13.75 -20.58
C ASP A 94 13.93 13.20 -19.14
N ALA A 95 14.09 14.07 -18.14
CA ALA A 95 13.86 13.74 -16.73
C ALA A 95 12.44 13.20 -16.46
N LEU A 96 11.42 13.63 -17.22
CA LEU A 96 10.05 13.11 -17.06
C LEU A 96 9.93 11.66 -17.51
N MET A 97 10.57 11.32 -18.63
CA MET A 97 10.64 9.95 -19.12
C MET A 97 11.44 9.06 -18.18
N ALA A 98 12.53 9.58 -17.61
CA ALA A 98 13.33 8.85 -16.62
C ALA A 98 12.55 8.59 -15.32
N GLN A 99 11.77 9.56 -14.83
CA GLN A 99 10.88 9.36 -13.68
C GLN A 99 9.81 8.30 -13.94
N GLU A 100 9.17 8.35 -15.12
CA GLU A 100 8.18 7.34 -15.52
C GLU A 100 8.78 5.94 -15.52
N GLN A 101 9.94 5.78 -16.14
CA GLN A 101 10.64 4.49 -16.18
C GLN A 101 10.98 4.01 -14.77
N ALA A 102 11.52 4.89 -13.92
CA ALA A 102 11.83 4.56 -12.54
C ALA A 102 10.60 4.13 -11.73
N TYR A 103 9.46 4.78 -11.95
CA TYR A 103 8.19 4.42 -11.32
C TYR A 103 7.72 3.02 -11.76
N LEU A 104 7.64 2.76 -13.06
CA LEU A 104 7.15 1.49 -13.60
C LEU A 104 8.08 0.32 -13.25
N ASP A 105 9.40 0.55 -13.31
CA ASP A 105 10.39 -0.45 -12.91
C ASP A 105 10.28 -0.78 -11.42
N LEU A 106 10.06 0.22 -10.57
CA LEU A 106 9.89 0.01 -9.14
C LEU A 106 8.55 -0.68 -8.83
N LEU A 107 7.48 -0.34 -9.56
CA LEU A 107 6.17 -0.97 -9.42
C LEU A 107 6.25 -2.49 -9.64
N SER A 108 7.05 -2.94 -10.63
CA SER A 108 7.26 -4.36 -10.93
C SER A 108 7.96 -5.16 -9.81
N ARG A 109 8.53 -4.46 -8.82
CA ARG A 109 9.31 -5.05 -7.71
C ARG A 109 8.65 -4.90 -6.36
N ILE A 110 7.45 -4.30 -6.29
CA ILE A 110 6.68 -4.17 -5.05
C ILE A 110 6.29 -5.56 -4.53
N ALA A 111 6.50 -5.75 -3.23
CA ALA A 111 6.14 -6.98 -2.53
C ALA A 111 5.25 -6.75 -1.31
N ALA A 112 5.25 -5.53 -0.77
CA ALA A 112 4.49 -5.20 0.44
C ALA A 112 3.98 -3.77 0.40
N TYR A 113 2.97 -3.50 1.22
CA TYR A 113 2.44 -2.16 1.44
C TYR A 113 2.19 -1.88 2.92
N GLN A 114 2.17 -0.61 3.27
CA GLN A 114 1.79 -0.14 4.60
C GLN A 114 0.97 1.14 4.46
N THR A 115 0.00 1.33 5.36
CA THR A 115 -0.78 2.57 5.45
C THR A 115 -0.47 3.29 6.75
N GLN A 116 -0.34 4.61 6.68
CA GLN A 116 -0.04 5.49 7.82
C GLN A 116 -0.85 6.77 7.68
N GLY A 117 -2.03 6.84 8.31
CA GLY A 117 -2.95 7.95 8.12
C GLY A 117 -3.40 8.05 6.66
N ASP A 118 -3.12 9.19 6.02
CA ASP A 118 -3.40 9.46 4.60
C ASP A 118 -2.27 9.00 3.67
N LYS A 119 -1.27 8.26 4.17
CA LYS A 119 -0.15 7.77 3.38
C LYS A 119 -0.27 6.31 3.02
N LEU A 120 0.15 5.99 1.81
CA LEU A 120 0.41 4.62 1.33
C LEU A 120 1.89 4.50 1.00
N LEU A 121 2.55 3.51 1.59
CA LEU A 121 3.94 3.17 1.33
C LEU A 121 3.98 1.83 0.61
N LEU A 122 4.56 1.79 -0.58
CA LEU A 122 4.81 0.56 -1.33
C LEU A 122 6.29 0.19 -1.22
N ASN A 123 6.57 -1.00 -0.70
CA ASN A 123 7.92 -1.48 -0.44
C ASN A 123 8.33 -2.51 -1.49
N ALA A 124 9.43 -2.23 -2.17
CA ALA A 124 10.04 -3.12 -3.14
C ALA A 124 10.99 -4.13 -2.49
N THR A 125 11.23 -5.23 -3.19
CA THR A 125 12.16 -6.29 -2.78
C THR A 125 13.61 -5.81 -2.65
N ASP A 126 14.00 -4.74 -3.33
CA ASP A 126 15.33 -4.12 -3.24
C ASP A 126 15.44 -3.06 -2.13
N GLY A 127 14.42 -2.94 -1.28
CA GLY A 127 14.39 -2.01 -0.14
C GLY A 127 14.01 -0.57 -0.51
N LYS A 128 13.75 -0.27 -1.78
CA LYS A 128 13.23 1.04 -2.19
C LYS A 128 11.73 1.15 -1.91
N THR A 129 11.26 2.38 -1.77
CA THR A 129 9.86 2.67 -1.44
C THR A 129 9.29 3.71 -2.40
N ILE A 130 7.98 3.61 -2.67
CA ILE A 130 7.17 4.68 -3.24
C ILE A 130 6.23 5.16 -2.13
N VAL A 131 6.22 6.47 -1.87
CA VAL A 131 5.32 7.08 -0.87
C VAL A 131 4.26 7.86 -1.60
N PHE A 132 3.00 7.61 -1.25
CA PHE A 132 1.84 8.31 -1.77
C PHE A 132 1.08 9.01 -0.65
N HIS A 133 0.34 10.05 -1.00
CA HIS A 133 -0.77 10.55 -0.20
C HIS A 133 -2.11 10.23 -0.88
N GLN A 134 -3.15 10.06 -0.07
CA GLN A 134 -4.51 9.90 -0.56
C GLN A 134 -5.01 11.22 -1.12
N GLN A 135 -5.50 11.21 -2.36
CA GLN A 135 -6.23 12.35 -2.90
C GLN A 135 -7.61 12.45 -2.20
N PRO A 136 -8.02 13.64 -1.73
CA PRO A 136 -9.33 13.85 -1.13
C PRO A 136 -10.50 13.46 -2.03
#